data_AF-A0A9D9AEQ1-F1
#
_entry.id   AF-A0A9D9AEQ1-F1
#
_cell.length_a   1.000
_cell.length_b   1.000
_cell.length_c   1.000
_cell.angle_alpha   90.00
_cell.angle_beta   90.00
_cell.angle_gamma   90.00
#
_symmetry.space_group_name_H-M   'P 1'
#
loop_
_entity.id
_entity.type
_entity.pdbx_description
1 polymer ?
#
loop_
_entity_poly.entity_id
_entity_poly.type
_entity_poly.pdbx_seq_one_letter_code
_entity_poly.pdbx_strand_id
1 'polypeptide(L)'
;MFEGVRHAIEERTARRRNRPFLEACMACCALVAIADGEVSLSERGRVDQILEAIDKLRFFDVHEAVDLFNGYVDGIVQAEAKGRRHALEAVKEMRHEAGDAVLLVKVALAISRADGVFLESERAQCEAICDVLGLELEDFL
;
A
#
# COMPACT_ATOMS: atom_id res chain seq x y z
N MET A 1 6.24 -34.59 -12.58
CA MET A 1 7.51 -34.03 -12.06
C MET A 1 7.82 -32.65 -12.64
N PHE A 2 7.70 -32.44 -13.97
CA PHE A 2 7.93 -31.12 -14.60
C PHE A 2 6.84 -30.06 -14.33
N GLU A 3 5.59 -30.46 -14.12
CA GLU A 3 4.46 -29.54 -13.92
C GLU A 3 4.53 -28.79 -12.57
N GLY A 4 4.95 -29.47 -11.49
CA GLY A 4 5.16 -28.83 -10.19
C GLY A 4 6.36 -27.87 -10.18
N VAL A 5 7.40 -28.15 -10.98
CA VAL A 5 8.55 -27.25 -11.14
C VAL A 5 8.15 -26.00 -11.92
N ARG A 6 7.31 -26.14 -12.95
CA ARG A 6 6.78 -25.00 -13.72
C ARG A 6 5.98 -24.05 -12.82
N HIS A 7 5.06 -24.59 -12.03
CA HIS A 7 4.24 -23.80 -11.10
C HIS A 7 5.10 -23.03 -10.09
N ALA A 8 6.12 -23.68 -9.51
CA ALA A 8 7.04 -23.03 -8.57
C ALA A 8 7.87 -21.90 -9.20
N ILE A 9 8.23 -22.03 -10.49
CA ILE A 9 8.94 -20.98 -11.23
C ILE A 9 8.00 -19.80 -11.54
N GLU A 10 6.78 -20.08 -11.98
CA GLU A 10 5.76 -19.06 -12.27
C GLU A 10 5.43 -18.24 -11.03
N GLU A 11 5.21 -18.89 -9.88
CA GLU A 11 4.96 -18.24 -8.59
C GLU A 11 6.13 -17.34 -8.17
N ARG A 12 7.37 -17.85 -8.21
CA ARG A 12 8.56 -17.06 -7.86
C ARG A 12 8.77 -15.86 -8.77
N THR A 13 8.47 -16.03 -10.07
CA THR A 13 8.59 -14.95 -11.05
C THR A 13 7.52 -13.89 -10.81
N ALA A 14 6.27 -14.30 -10.56
CA ALA A 14 5.18 -13.40 -10.23
C ALA A 14 5.46 -12.61 -8.94
N ARG A 15 5.92 -13.28 -7.87
CA ARG A 15 6.31 -12.61 -6.62
C ARG A 15 7.42 -11.59 -6.85
N ARG A 16 8.47 -11.94 -7.59
CA ARG A 16 9.55 -10.97 -7.89
C ARG A 16 9.04 -9.75 -8.66
N ARG A 17 8.19 -9.96 -9.66
CA ARG A 17 7.63 -8.88 -10.47
C ARG A 17 6.70 -7.96 -9.67
N ASN A 18 5.87 -8.53 -8.80
CA ASN A 18 4.87 -7.78 -8.05
C ASN A 18 5.39 -7.24 -6.71
N ARG A 19 6.65 -7.51 -6.36
CA ARG A 19 7.26 -7.07 -5.08
C ARG A 19 7.29 -5.54 -4.93
N PRO A 20 7.67 -4.75 -5.95
CA PRO A 20 7.59 -3.29 -5.87
C PRO A 20 6.16 -2.81 -5.60
N PHE A 21 5.16 -3.45 -6.19
CA PHE A 21 3.76 -3.12 -5.97
C PHE A 21 3.33 -3.44 -4.53
N LEU A 22 3.77 -4.57 -3.95
CA LEU A 22 3.52 -4.88 -2.53
C LEU A 22 4.12 -3.80 -1.63
N GLU A 23 5.38 -3.42 -1.85
CA GLU A 23 6.06 -2.39 -1.06
C GLU A 23 5.35 -1.04 -1.16
N ALA A 24 4.97 -0.63 -2.38
CA ALA A 24 4.18 0.58 -2.62
C ALA A 24 2.81 0.53 -1.93
N CYS A 25 2.13 -0.63 -1.97
CA CYS A 25 0.83 -0.83 -1.33
C CYS A 25 0.93 -0.71 0.20
N MET A 26 1.93 -1.34 0.81
CA MET A 26 2.13 -1.29 2.26
C MET A 26 2.59 0.10 2.72
N ALA A 27 3.44 0.77 1.94
CA ALA A 27 3.83 2.16 2.17
C ALA A 27 2.63 3.11 2.10
N CYS A 28 1.76 2.92 1.11
CA CYS A 28 0.52 3.67 0.93
C CYS A 28 -0.42 3.49 2.14
N CYS A 29 -0.66 2.25 2.56
CA CYS A 29 -1.44 1.97 3.76
C CYS A 29 -0.84 2.63 5.00
N ALA A 30 0.48 2.53 5.18
CA ALA A 30 1.17 3.10 6.35
C ALA A 30 1.08 4.63 6.41
N LEU A 31 1.21 5.32 5.27
CA LEU A 31 1.07 6.78 5.20
C LEU A 31 -0.30 7.24 5.68
N VAL A 32 -1.36 6.60 5.19
CA VAL A 32 -2.75 6.94 5.53
C VAL A 32 -3.05 6.57 6.98
N ALA A 33 -2.68 5.35 7.39
CA ALA A 33 -3.04 4.83 8.71
C ALA A 33 -2.29 5.48 9.89
N ILE A 34 -1.20 6.21 9.63
CA ILE A 34 -0.48 6.98 10.66
C ILE A 34 -0.81 8.48 10.59
N ALA A 35 -1.75 8.88 9.74
CA ALA A 35 -2.02 10.29 9.46
C ALA A 35 -2.49 11.08 10.70
N ASP A 36 -3.18 10.41 11.62
CA ASP A 36 -3.65 10.95 12.90
C ASP A 36 -2.68 10.67 14.08
N GLY A 37 -1.59 9.94 13.83
CA GLY A 37 -0.54 9.62 14.79
C GLY A 37 -0.63 8.21 15.39
N GLU A 38 -1.72 7.47 15.23
CA GLU A 38 -1.85 6.10 15.73
C GLU A 38 -2.64 5.19 14.79
N VAL A 39 -2.10 4.00 14.49
CA VAL A 39 -2.80 3.02 13.66
C VAL A 39 -3.90 2.33 14.46
N SER A 40 -5.16 2.49 14.05
CA SER A 40 -6.32 1.83 14.64
C SER A 40 -6.40 0.33 14.30
N LEU A 41 -7.17 -0.43 15.11
CA LEU A 41 -7.44 -1.85 14.81
C LEU A 41 -8.25 -2.03 13.52
N SER A 42 -9.15 -1.10 13.20
CA SER A 42 -9.93 -1.09 11.97
C SER A 42 -9.07 -0.96 10.72
N GLU A 43 -8.08 -0.07 10.75
CA GLU A 43 -7.16 0.13 9.62
C GLU A 43 -6.25 -1.08 9.44
N ARG A 44 -5.74 -1.66 10.53
CA ARG A 44 -4.98 -2.92 10.46
C ARG A 44 -5.81 -4.04 9.83
N GLY A 45 -7.06 -4.21 10.28
CA GLY A 45 -7.95 -5.21 9.69
C GLY A 45 -8.29 -4.94 8.22
N ARG A 46 -8.25 -3.67 7.79
CA ARG A 46 -8.43 -3.31 6.38
C ARG A 46 -7.20 -3.65 5.53
N VAL A 47 -5.98 -3.54 6.06
CA VAL A 47 -4.77 -3.99 5.37
C VAL A 47 -4.86 -5.47 5.00
N ASP A 48 -5.30 -6.32 5.92
CA ASP A 48 -5.49 -7.76 5.65
C ASP A 48 -6.50 -8.00 4.52
N GLN A 49 -7.64 -7.28 4.53
CA GLN A 49 -8.65 -7.36 3.47
C GLN A 49 -8.12 -6.92 2.10
N ILE A 50 -7.28 -5.90 2.06
CA ILE A 50 -6.67 -5.40 0.82
C ILE A 50 -5.73 -6.45 0.22
N LEU A 51 -4.97 -7.17 1.05
CA LEU A 51 -4.08 -8.24 0.59
C LEU A 51 -4.86 -9.39 -0.03
N GLU A 52 -6.00 -9.75 0.54
CA GLU A 52 -6.89 -10.79 0.00
C GLU A 52 -7.62 -10.35 -1.28
N ALA A 53 -7.99 -9.06 -1.37
CA ALA A 53 -8.77 -8.53 -2.49
C ALA A 53 -7.95 -8.30 -3.77
N ILE A 54 -6.64 -8.07 -3.65
CA ILE A 54 -5.79 -7.75 -4.81
C ILE A 54 -5.12 -9.01 -5.36
N ASP A 55 -5.54 -9.42 -6.57
CA ASP A 55 -4.98 -10.58 -7.27
C ASP A 55 -3.46 -10.52 -7.47
N LYS A 56 -2.87 -9.33 -7.58
CA LYS A 56 -1.41 -9.17 -7.69
C LYS A 56 -0.68 -9.58 -6.40
N LEU A 57 -1.35 -9.49 -5.26
CA LEU A 57 -0.79 -9.74 -3.93
C LEU A 57 -1.02 -11.18 -3.44
N ARG A 58 -1.87 -11.96 -4.12
CA ARG A 58 -2.23 -13.35 -3.75
C ARG A 58 -1.07 -14.33 -3.52
N PHE A 59 0.11 -14.03 -4.06
CA PHE A 59 1.29 -14.89 -3.99
C PHE A 59 2.21 -14.52 -2.82
N PHE A 60 1.93 -13.43 -2.11
CA PHE A 60 2.69 -13.01 -0.94
C PHE A 60 2.10 -13.55 0.34
N ASP A 61 2.97 -13.71 1.34
CA ASP A 61 2.54 -14.09 2.68
C ASP A 61 1.94 -12.85 3.38
N VAL A 62 0.83 -13.03 4.08
CA VAL A 62 0.19 -11.92 4.84
C VAL A 62 1.15 -11.39 5.89
N HIS A 63 1.95 -12.23 6.55
CA HIS A 63 2.95 -11.80 7.51
C HIS A 63 4.04 -10.94 6.84
N GLU A 64 4.47 -11.31 5.63
CA GLU A 64 5.45 -10.50 4.86
C GLU A 64 4.91 -9.09 4.59
N ALA A 65 3.64 -8.99 4.22
CA ALA A 65 2.99 -7.70 3.98
C ALA A 65 2.80 -6.89 5.26
N VAL A 66 2.35 -7.52 6.35
CA VAL A 66 2.18 -6.87 7.66
C VAL A 66 3.53 -6.38 8.20
N ASP A 67 4.61 -7.15 8.03
CA ASP A 67 5.95 -6.74 8.43
C ASP A 67 6.44 -5.50 7.65
N LEU A 68 6.17 -5.45 6.34
CA LEU A 68 6.46 -4.27 5.52
C LEU A 68 5.66 -3.06 5.98
N PHE A 69 4.35 -3.23 6.20
CA PHE A 69 3.48 -2.18 6.71
C PHE A 69 3.98 -1.62 8.05
N ASN A 70 4.24 -2.49 9.03
CA ASN A 70 4.76 -2.10 10.33
C ASN A 70 6.12 -1.40 10.20
N GLY A 71 7.00 -1.87 9.30
CA GLY A 71 8.28 -1.23 9.05
C GLY A 71 8.16 0.20 8.51
N TYR A 72 7.20 0.47 7.62
CA TYR A 72 6.91 1.83 7.15
C TYR A 72 6.33 2.71 8.27
N VAL A 73 5.38 2.18 9.05
CA VAL A 73 4.81 2.88 10.21
C VAL A 73 5.91 3.25 11.20
N ASP A 74 6.74 2.30 11.62
CA ASP A 74 7.85 2.52 12.54
C ASP A 74 8.85 3.55 12.00
N GLY A 75 9.15 3.48 10.70
CA GLY A 75 10.03 4.45 10.04
C GLY A 75 9.47 5.87 10.04
N ILE A 76 8.16 6.02 9.88
CA ILE A 76 7.46 7.31 9.98
C ILE A 76 7.46 7.81 11.42
N VAL A 77 7.14 6.96 12.39
CA VAL A 77 7.11 7.33 13.82
C VAL A 77 8.50 7.75 14.32
N GLN A 78 9.56 7.04 13.91
CA GLN A 78 10.93 7.35 14.33
C GLN A 78 11.46 8.65 13.76
N ALA A 79 11.14 8.96 12.51
CA ALA A 79 11.67 10.12 11.81
C ALA A 79 10.70 10.59 10.72
N GLU A 80 9.62 11.25 11.12
CA GLU A 80 8.47 11.60 10.29
C GLU A 80 8.83 12.07 8.88
N ALA A 81 9.62 13.15 8.74
CA ALA A 81 9.98 13.69 7.44
C ALA A 81 10.78 12.72 6.56
N LYS A 82 11.60 11.85 7.16
CA LYS A 82 12.40 10.85 6.43
C LYS A 82 11.57 9.62 6.09
N GLY A 83 10.78 9.12 7.04
CA GLY A 83 9.91 7.96 6.87
C GLY A 83 8.83 8.20 5.83
N ARG A 84 8.16 9.36 5.89
CA ARG A 84 7.14 9.74 4.90
C ARG A 84 7.73 9.86 3.50
N ARG A 85 8.90 10.49 3.36
CA ARG A 85 9.61 10.55 2.08
C ARG A 85 9.97 9.15 1.57
N HIS A 86 10.44 8.26 2.43
CA HIS A 86 10.77 6.89 2.03
C HIS A 86 9.53 6.12 1.54
N ALA A 87 8.40 6.24 2.25
CA ALA A 87 7.14 5.63 1.85
C ALA A 87 6.62 6.21 0.52
N LEU A 88 6.68 7.53 0.35
CA LEU A 88 6.27 8.19 -0.90
C LEU A 88 7.16 7.81 -2.10
N GLU A 89 8.47 7.62 -1.91
CA GLU A 89 9.32 7.11 -3.00
C GLU A 89 8.94 5.68 -3.40
N ALA A 90 8.56 4.81 -2.46
CA ALA A 90 8.04 3.48 -2.80
C ALA A 90 6.74 3.56 -3.61
N VAL A 91 5.82 4.46 -3.24
CA VAL A 91 4.59 4.72 -3.99
C VAL A 91 4.89 5.25 -5.40
N LYS A 92 5.85 6.17 -5.53
CA LYS A 92 6.25 6.81 -6.78
C LYS A 92 6.72 5.84 -7.85
N GLU A 93 7.31 4.71 -7.47
CA GLU A 93 7.73 3.68 -8.42
C GLU A 93 6.56 3.21 -9.31
N MET A 94 5.33 3.24 -8.79
CA MET A 94 4.13 2.82 -9.55
C MET A 94 3.55 3.91 -10.44
N ARG A 95 4.10 5.14 -10.44
CA ARG A 95 3.62 6.28 -11.23
C ARG A 95 3.48 5.98 -12.72
N HIS A 96 4.40 5.19 -13.26
CA HIS A 96 4.44 4.87 -14.70
C HIS A 96 3.55 3.67 -15.06
N GLU A 97 3.02 2.96 -14.07
CA GLU A 97 2.10 1.85 -14.25
C GLU A 97 0.67 2.31 -13.95
N ALA A 98 -0.03 2.83 -14.98
CA ALA A 98 -1.33 3.48 -14.82
C ALA A 98 -2.36 2.63 -14.04
N GLY A 99 -2.38 1.31 -14.25
CA GLY A 99 -3.26 0.40 -13.50
C GLY A 99 -2.91 0.31 -12.01
N ASP A 100 -1.62 0.36 -11.68
CA ASP A 100 -1.12 0.22 -10.31
C ASP A 100 -1.23 1.54 -9.55
N ALA A 101 -0.93 2.67 -10.19
CA ALA A 101 -1.18 3.99 -9.63
C ALA A 101 -2.66 4.16 -9.22
N VAL A 102 -3.58 3.84 -10.12
CA VAL A 102 -5.04 3.88 -9.84
C VAL A 102 -5.42 2.93 -8.70
N LEU A 103 -4.81 1.74 -8.65
CA LEU A 103 -5.10 0.77 -7.60
C LEU A 103 -4.59 1.23 -6.23
N LEU A 104 -3.41 1.85 -6.15
CA LEU A 104 -2.86 2.42 -4.91
C LEU A 104 -3.77 3.52 -4.35
N VAL A 105 -4.29 4.42 -5.18
CA VAL A 105 -5.23 5.45 -4.73
C VAL A 105 -6.51 4.83 -4.14
N LYS A 106 -7.04 3.78 -4.79
CA LYS A 106 -8.20 3.04 -4.26
C LYS A 106 -7.90 2.34 -2.94
N VAL A 107 -6.67 1.83 -2.77
CA VAL A 107 -6.19 1.25 -1.51
C VAL A 107 -6.15 2.31 -0.41
N ALA A 108 -5.57 3.49 -0.69
CA ALA A 108 -5.53 4.61 0.25
C ALA A 108 -6.92 4.97 0.75
N LEU A 109 -7.87 5.12 -0.19
CA LEU A 109 -9.27 5.44 0.12
C LEU A 109 -10.01 4.34 0.88
N ALA A 110 -9.62 3.07 0.67
CA ALA A 110 -10.22 1.95 1.40
C ALA A 110 -9.78 1.94 2.87
N ILE A 111 -8.51 2.27 3.15
CA ILE A 111 -7.98 2.44 4.51
C ILE A 111 -8.66 3.64 5.17
N SER A 112 -8.68 4.80 4.51
CA SER A 112 -9.23 6.05 5.07
C SER A 112 -10.75 6.06 5.28
N ARG A 113 -11.44 4.98 4.88
CA ARG A 113 -12.88 4.77 5.07
C ARG A 113 -13.13 3.53 5.91
N ALA A 114 -12.13 3.01 6.63
CA ALA A 114 -12.23 1.76 7.39
C ALA A 114 -13.18 1.89 8.59
N ASP A 115 -13.15 3.02 9.29
CA ASP A 115 -13.98 3.32 10.46
C ASP A 115 -15.26 4.13 10.12
N GLY A 116 -15.40 4.55 8.85
CA GLY A 116 -16.54 5.28 8.33
C GLY A 116 -16.40 6.81 8.38
N VAL A 117 -15.25 7.34 8.84
CA VAL A 117 -15.00 8.79 8.89
C VAL A 117 -13.76 9.11 8.08
N PHE A 118 -13.92 9.90 7.02
CA PHE A 118 -12.77 10.37 6.24
C PHE A 118 -12.27 11.71 6.81
N LEU A 119 -11.17 11.66 7.54
CA LEU A 119 -10.57 12.80 8.21
C LEU A 119 -9.75 13.67 7.24
N GLU A 120 -9.57 14.94 7.60
CA GLU A 120 -8.76 15.87 6.82
C GLU A 120 -7.27 15.45 6.77
N SER A 121 -6.77 14.84 7.85
CA SER A 121 -5.41 14.29 7.92
C SER A 121 -5.20 13.16 6.91
N GLU A 122 -6.14 12.22 6.82
CA GLU A 122 -6.12 11.11 5.85
C GLU A 122 -6.29 11.61 4.42
N ARG A 123 -7.17 12.61 4.22
CA ARG A 123 -7.34 13.27 2.94
C ARG A 123 -6.04 13.88 2.45
N ALA A 124 -5.33 14.61 3.32
CA ALA A 124 -4.02 15.17 2.98
C ALA A 124 -3.00 14.08 2.59
N GLN A 125 -3.10 12.86 3.15
CA GLN A 125 -2.25 11.74 2.71
C GLN A 125 -2.65 11.21 1.35
N CYS A 126 -3.95 11.06 1.10
CA CYS A 126 -4.46 10.64 -0.19
C CYS A 126 -4.07 11.63 -1.29
N GLU A 127 -4.13 12.94 -1.01
CA GLU A 127 -3.67 14.01 -1.92
C GLU A 127 -2.16 13.87 -2.20
N ALA A 128 -1.33 13.73 -1.16
CA ALA A 128 0.12 13.54 -1.35
C ALA A 128 0.47 12.27 -2.16
N ILE A 129 -0.31 11.19 -1.99
CA ILE A 129 -0.17 9.97 -2.78
C ILE A 129 -0.54 10.22 -4.24
N CYS A 130 -1.67 10.90 -4.49
CA CYS A 130 -2.12 11.26 -5.83
C CYS A 130 -1.11 12.15 -6.55
N ASP A 131 -0.57 13.17 -5.88
CA ASP A 131 0.45 14.08 -6.42
C ASP A 131 1.68 13.32 -6.92
N VAL A 132 2.18 12.39 -6.11
CA VAL A 132 3.36 11.58 -6.45
C VAL A 132 3.07 10.64 -7.62
N LEU A 133 1.84 10.13 -7.72
CA LEU A 133 1.39 9.28 -8.82
C LEU A 133 0.96 10.07 -10.07
N GLY A 134 0.85 11.40 -9.99
CA GLY A 134 0.36 12.24 -11.08
C GLY A 134 -1.12 12.01 -11.40
N LEU A 135 -1.92 11.76 -10.36
CA LEU A 135 -3.37 11.58 -10.42
C LEU A 135 -4.07 12.70 -9.65
N GLU A 136 -5.36 12.90 -9.91
CA GLU A 136 -6.19 13.87 -9.19
C GLU A 136 -7.09 13.11 -8.21
N LEU A 137 -7.09 13.49 -6.92
CA LEU A 137 -7.89 12.80 -5.90
C LEU A 137 -9.40 12.91 -6.19
N GLU A 138 -9.84 14.04 -6.79
CA GLU A 138 -11.24 14.30 -7.11
C GLU A 138 -11.85 13.28 -8.07
N ASP A 139 -11.05 12.62 -8.90
CA ASP A 139 -11.51 11.57 -9.82
C ASP A 139 -11.97 10.30 -9.08
N PHE A 140 -11.70 10.18 -7.77
CA PHE A 140 -11.91 8.96 -6.98
C PHE A 140 -12.85 9.12 -5.77
N LEU A 141 -13.24 10.36 -5.41
CA LEU A 141 -14.06 10.63 -4.22
C LEU A 141 -15.55 10.36 -4.45
#